data_AF-A0A7W0UX67-F1
#
_entry.id   AF-A0A7W0UX67-F1
#
_cell.length_a   1.000
_cell.length_b   1.000
_cell.length_c   1.000
_cell.angle_alpha   90.00
_cell.angle_beta   90.00
_cell.angle_gamma   90.00
#
_symmetry.space_group_name_H-M   'P 1'
#
loop_
_entity.id
_entity.type
_entity.pdbx_description
1 polymer ?
#
loop_
_entity_poly.entity_id
_entity_poly.type
_entity_poly.pdbx_seq_one_letter_code
_entity_poly.pdbx_strand_id
1 'polypeptide(L)'
;MTPERWKQVEEVFQLALDLSPEERQPFIVAACKDDETLRAEVEALIRQYEEASDFIETPVLPHTPVQAVAPPEGPAEPLDDGSDPM
;
A
#
# COMPACT_ATOMS: atom_id res chain seq x y z
N MET A 1 9.65 -11.64 -11.11
CA MET A 1 8.22 -11.95 -11.31
C MET A 1 7.92 -11.93 -12.81
N THR A 2 7.24 -12.94 -13.34
CA THR A 2 6.72 -12.93 -14.73
C THR A 2 5.34 -12.26 -14.76
N PRO A 3 4.91 -11.68 -15.90
CA PRO A 3 3.60 -11.01 -15.98
C PRO A 3 2.42 -11.95 -15.66
N GLU A 4 2.48 -13.20 -16.11
CA GLU A 4 1.49 -14.23 -15.80
C GLU A 4 1.42 -14.49 -14.29
N ARG A 5 2.57 -14.49 -13.63
CA ARG A 5 2.64 -14.71 -12.19
C ARG A 5 2.08 -13.53 -11.40
N TRP A 6 2.37 -12.30 -11.84
CA TRP A 6 1.79 -11.10 -11.26
C TRP A 6 0.26 -11.10 -11.35
N LYS A 7 -0.31 -11.49 -12.51
CA LYS A 7 -1.77 -11.60 -12.66
C LYS A 7 -2.42 -12.55 -11.66
N GLN A 8 -1.81 -13.71 -11.43
CA GLN A 8 -2.31 -14.66 -10.42
C GLN A 8 -2.30 -14.06 -9.01
N VAL A 9 -1.22 -13.37 -8.65
CA VAL A 9 -1.12 -12.68 -7.34
C VAL A 9 -2.21 -11.61 -7.23
N GLU A 10 -2.38 -10.80 -8.28
CA GLU A 10 -3.36 -9.70 -8.34
C GLU A 10 -4.80 -10.22 -8.23
N GLU A 11 -5.17 -11.29 -8.94
CA GLU A 11 -6.51 -11.88 -8.86
C GLU A 11 -6.84 -12.39 -7.45
N VAL A 12 -5.94 -13.17 -6.84
CA VAL A 12 -6.16 -13.68 -5.47
C VAL A 12 -6.19 -12.53 -4.46
N PHE A 13 -5.32 -11.54 -4.62
CA PHE A 13 -5.29 -10.34 -3.78
C PHE A 13 -6.61 -9.57 -3.84
N GLN A 14 -7.13 -9.27 -5.03
CA GLN A 14 -8.39 -8.55 -5.19
C GLN A 14 -9.57 -9.31 -4.61
N LEU A 15 -9.63 -10.63 -4.82
CA LEU A 15 -10.67 -11.46 -4.23
C LEU A 15 -10.57 -11.51 -2.69
N ALA A 16 -9.36 -11.55 -2.15
CA ALA A 16 -9.15 -11.50 -0.70
C ALA A 16 -9.56 -10.14 -0.11
N LEU A 17 -9.36 -9.02 -0.82
CA LEU A 17 -9.80 -7.71 -0.34
C LEU A 17 -11.32 -7.57 -0.24
N ASP A 18 -12.08 -8.28 -1.09
CA ASP A 18 -13.54 -8.32 -1.03
C ASP A 18 -14.07 -9.09 0.20
N LEU A 19 -13.23 -9.96 0.78
CA LEU A 19 -13.54 -10.73 1.97
C LEU A 19 -13.22 -9.98 3.27
N SER A 20 -13.94 -10.35 4.32
CA SER A 20 -13.66 -9.95 5.70
C SER A 20 -12.24 -10.40 6.11
N PRO A 21 -11.50 -9.63 6.92
CA PRO A 21 -10.12 -9.96 7.31
C PRO A 21 -9.96 -11.38 7.91
N GLU A 22 -10.99 -11.87 8.62
CA GLU A 22 -11.02 -13.23 9.19
C GLU A 22 -11.14 -14.33 8.12
N GLU A 23 -11.75 -14.02 6.97
CA GLU A 23 -11.99 -14.94 5.86
C GLU A 23 -10.87 -14.93 4.80
N ARG A 24 -10.00 -13.91 4.82
CA ARG A 24 -8.88 -13.76 3.87
C ARG A 24 -7.88 -14.91 3.95
N GLN A 25 -7.40 -15.20 5.17
CA GLN A 25 -6.42 -16.26 5.40
C GLN A 25 -6.90 -17.64 4.90
N PRO A 26 -8.07 -18.15 5.32
CA PRO A 26 -8.55 -19.44 4.82
C PRO A 26 -8.81 -19.43 3.31
N PHE A 27 -9.25 -18.31 2.74
CA PHE A 27 -9.39 -18.17 1.29
C PHE A 27 -8.06 -18.27 0.55
N ILE A 28 -7.02 -17.56 0.99
CA ILE A 28 -5.69 -17.57 0.36
C ILE A 28 -5.06 -18.96 0.44
N VAL A 29 -5.19 -19.64 1.58
CA VAL A 29 -4.73 -21.03 1.75
C VAL A 29 -5.45 -21.97 0.78
N ALA A 30 -6.75 -21.78 0.57
CA ALA A 30 -7.52 -22.58 -0.38
C ALA A 30 -7.17 -22.27 -1.84
N ALA A 31 -7.04 -20.99 -2.19
CA ALA A 31 -6.73 -20.52 -3.55
C ALA A 31 -5.30 -20.86 -3.98
N CYS A 32 -4.35 -20.89 -3.04
CA CYS A 32 -2.93 -21.16 -3.29
C CYS A 32 -2.49 -22.56 -2.83
N LYS A 33 -3.41 -23.51 -2.65
CA LYS A 33 -3.12 -24.84 -2.09
C LYS A 33 -1.98 -25.58 -2.79
N ASP A 34 -1.88 -25.44 -4.11
CA ASP A 34 -0.88 -26.11 -4.93
C ASP A 34 0.37 -25.23 -5.19
N ASP A 35 0.41 -24.02 -4.64
CA ASP A 35 1.48 -23.05 -4.91
C ASP A 35 1.80 -22.17 -3.70
N GLU A 36 2.68 -22.69 -2.83
CA GLU A 36 3.12 -21.98 -1.62
C GLU A 36 3.89 -20.69 -1.93
N THR A 37 4.53 -20.61 -3.10
CA THR A 37 5.21 -19.38 -3.51
C THR A 37 4.18 -18.30 -3.83
N LEU A 38 3.05 -18.68 -4.45
CA LEU A 38 1.96 -17.74 -4.72
C LEU A 38 1.35 -17.24 -3.41
N ARG A 39 1.15 -18.17 -2.47
CA ARG A 39 0.62 -17.87 -1.14
C ARG A 39 1.46 -16.80 -0.45
N ALA A 40 2.77 -17.00 -0.37
CA ALA A 40 3.68 -16.08 0.31
C ALA A 40 3.67 -14.67 -0.30
N GLU A 41 3.61 -14.56 -1.63
CA GLU A 41 3.57 -13.26 -2.33
C GLU A 41 2.25 -12.52 -2.05
N VAL A 42 1.11 -13.22 -2.09
CA VAL A 42 -0.22 -12.65 -1.77
C VAL A 42 -0.29 -12.22 -0.29
N GLU A 43 0.18 -13.07 0.62
CA GLU A 43 0.22 -12.76 2.06
C GLU A 43 1.08 -11.52 2.35
N ALA A 44 2.25 -11.40 1.70
CA ALA A 44 3.11 -10.23 1.84
C ALA A 44 2.45 -8.95 1.30
N LEU A 45 1.66 -9.04 0.22
CA LEU A 45 0.96 -7.91 -0.35
C LEU A 45 -0.21 -7.45 0.53
N ILE A 46 -1.00 -8.38 1.05
CA ILE A 46 -2.10 -8.06 1.99
C ILE A 46 -1.56 -7.43 3.25
N ARG A 47 -0.48 -7.98 3.82
CA ARG A 47 0.13 -7.41 5.02
C ARG A 47 0.55 -5.95 4.80
N GLN A 48 1.20 -5.64 3.67
CA GLN A 48 1.58 -4.27 3.34
C GLN A 48 0.37 -3.35 3.16
N TYR A 49 -0.71 -3.86 2.56
CA TYR A 49 -1.97 -3.11 2.43
C TYR A 49 -2.60 -2.83 3.80
N GLU A 50 -2.63 -3.81 4.69
CA GLU A 50 -3.15 -3.66 6.05
C GLU A 50 -2.29 -2.72 6.90
N GLU A 51 -0.96 -2.83 6.84
CA GLU A 51 -0.03 -1.90 7.49
C GLU A 51 -0.21 -0.46 6.97
N ALA A 52 -0.48 -0.28 5.68
CA ALA A 52 -0.76 1.03 5.09
C ALA A 52 -2.16 1.57 5.47
N SER A 53 -3.15 0.70 5.65
CA SER A 53 -4.52 1.07 6.06
C SER A 53 -4.57 1.44 7.54
N ASP A 54 -3.90 0.68 8.40
CA ASP A 54 -3.81 0.92 9.84
C ASP A 54 -3.11 2.26 10.16
N PHE A 55 -2.12 2.65 9.33
CA PHE A 55 -1.44 3.94 9.41
C PHE A 55 -2.36 5.15 9.23
N ILE A 56 -3.48 5.00 8.52
CA ILE A 56 -4.44 6.10 8.28
C ILE A 56 -5.58 6.09 9.30
N GLU A 57 -5.96 4.93 9.83
CA GLU A 57 -7.10 4.78 10.76
C GLU A 57 -6.72 4.97 12.23
N THR A 58 -5.43 4.82 12.59
CA THR A 58 -4.98 5.18 13.94
C THR A 58 -4.78 6.70 14.06
N PRO A 59 -5.50 7.39 14.98
CA PRO A 59 -5.10 8.75 15.32
C PRO A 59 -3.65 8.69 15.81
N VAL A 60 -2.77 9.45 15.17
CA VAL A 60 -1.37 9.64 15.56
C VAL A 60 -1.34 10.15 17.00
N LEU A 61 -1.27 9.23 17.96
CA LEU A 61 -0.86 9.54 19.32
C LEU A 61 0.67 9.54 19.32
N PRO A 62 1.31 10.63 19.77
CA PRO A 62 2.74 10.82 19.57
C PRO A 62 3.53 9.84 20.43
N HIS A 63 4.12 8.83 19.80
CA HIS A 63 5.26 8.14 20.39
C HIS A 63 6.35 8.02 19.34
N THR A 64 7.35 8.88 19.54
CA THR A 64 8.67 8.96 18.91
C THR A 64 8.76 9.73 17.57
N PRO A 65 9.57 10.80 17.51
CA PRO A 65 9.85 11.48 16.25
C PRO A 65 10.70 10.57 15.36
N VAL A 66 10.20 10.25 14.17
CA VAL A 66 11.04 9.77 13.08
C VAL A 66 11.99 10.91 12.69
N GLN A 67 13.29 10.63 12.72
CA GLN A 67 14.30 11.56 12.24
C GLN A 67 14.02 11.86 10.76
N ALA A 68 13.70 13.12 10.49
CA ALA A 68 13.47 13.64 9.15
C ALA A 68 14.69 13.38 8.25
N VAL A 69 14.53 12.52 7.25
CA VAL A 69 15.28 12.65 6.00
C VAL A 69 14.54 13.71 5.17
N ALA A 70 15.18 14.85 4.96
CA ALA A 70 14.59 15.97 4.22
C ALA A 70 14.34 15.56 2.74
N PRO A 71 13.19 15.92 2.14
CA PRO A 71 13.07 15.89 0.68
C PRO A 71 13.89 17.04 0.07
N PRO A 72 14.51 16.86 -1.12
CA PRO A 72 15.30 17.91 -1.75
C PRO A 72 14.41 19.10 -2.16
N GLU A 73 14.76 20.28 -1.63
CA GLU A 73 14.18 21.55 -2.02
C GLU A 73 14.42 21.80 -3.52
N GLY A 74 13.34 21.72 -4.31
CA GLY A 74 13.31 22.28 -5.66
C GLY A 74 13.05 23.79 -5.56
N PRO A 75 13.76 24.64 -6.30
CA PRO A 75 13.58 26.08 -6.18
C PRO A 75 12.19 26.48 -6.69
N ALA A 76 11.51 27.31 -5.89
CA ALA A 76 10.27 27.98 -6.26
C ALA A 76 10.49 28.82 -7.53
N GLU A 77 9.72 28.52 -8.56
CA GLU A 77 9.57 29.35 -9.75
C GLU A 77 8.89 30.67 -9.32
N PRO A 78 9.49 31.85 -9.55
CA PRO A 78 8.82 33.10 -9.26
C PRO A 78 7.76 33.35 -10.34
N LEU A 79 6.50 33.02 -10.00
CA LEU A 79 5.32 33.53 -10.67
C LEU A 79 5.14 35.01 -10.28
N ASP A 80 5.89 35.91 -10.91
CA ASP A 80 5.60 37.35 -10.89
C ASP A 80 4.67 37.62 -12.09
N ASP A 81 3.40 37.26 -11.92
CA ASP A 81 2.30 37.67 -12.80
C ASP A 81 1.78 39.03 -12.30
N GLY A 82 2.06 40.08 -13.08
CA GLY A 82 1.68 41.44 -12.73
C GLY A 82 0.17 41.69 -12.81
N SER A 83 -0.32 42.57 -11.93
CA SER A 83 -1.56 43.41 -11.99
C SER A 83 -2.09 43.61 -10.56
N ASP A 84 -2.55 44.74 -10.05
CA ASP A 84 -3.01 46.05 -10.55
C ASP A 84 -3.45 46.86 -9.26
N PRO A 85 -4.25 47.93 -9.31
CA PRO A 85 -4.00 49.36 -9.52
C PRO A 85 -4.12 50.24 -8.24
N MET A 86 -3.80 51.54 -8.34
CA MET A 86 -4.61 52.68 -7.86
C MET A 86 -4.27 53.96 -8.63
#